data_AF-A0AAN6MW16-F1
#
_entry.id   AF-A0AAN6MW16-F1
#
_cell.length_a   1.000
_cell.length_b   1.000
_cell.length_c   1.000
_cell.angle_alpha   90.00
_cell.angle_beta   90.00
_cell.angle_gamma   90.00
#
_symmetry.space_group_name_H-M   'P 1'
#
loop_
_entity.id
_entity.type
_entity.pdbx_description
1 polymer ?
#
loop_
_entity_poly.entity_id
_entity_poly.type
_entity_poly.pdbx_seq_one_letter_code
_entity_poly.pdbx_strand_id
1 'polypeptide(L)'
;MLNTLLSKCKPKQYPRIEGKIFPRPKEEDELQPRPLPEDWALRGLVWAADYFPSGWFLNDKLNEDERHIEISSHAERRKERVLYLGCQIAAKIHQFNVSPQYDIDVNPAYISQADSSDLGELPDAPAAA
;
A
#
# COMPACT_ATOMS: atom_id res chain seq x y z
N MET A 1 -12.09 -2.56 -0.90
CA MET A 1 -11.32 -3.57 -0.12
C MET A 1 -10.47 -4.42 -1.06
N LEU A 2 -9.31 -4.92 -0.60
CA LEU A 2 -8.40 -5.77 -1.40
C LEU A 2 -9.09 -7.04 -1.93
N ASN A 3 -9.94 -7.68 -1.12
CA ASN A 3 -10.74 -8.85 -1.53
C ASN A 3 -11.66 -8.55 -2.73
N THR A 4 -12.16 -7.31 -2.83
CA THR A 4 -12.97 -6.85 -3.98
C THR A 4 -12.13 -6.63 -5.24
N LEU A 5 -10.84 -6.32 -5.09
CA LEU A 5 -9.94 -6.20 -6.24
C LEU A 5 -9.51 -7.58 -6.74
N LEU A 6 -9.24 -8.51 -5.82
CA LEU A 6 -8.86 -9.89 -6.14
C LEU A 6 -9.94 -10.61 -6.95
N SER A 7 -11.23 -10.42 -6.63
CA SER A 7 -12.33 -11.00 -7.40
C SER A 7 -12.43 -10.51 -8.85
N LYS A 8 -11.80 -9.37 -9.16
CA LYS A 8 -11.71 -8.80 -10.52
C LYS A 8 -10.46 -9.27 -11.28
N CYS A 9 -9.54 -9.97 -10.63
CA CYS A 9 -8.33 -10.51 -11.24
C CYS A 9 -8.58 -11.90 -11.82
N LYS A 10 -7.94 -12.19 -12.96
CA LYS A 10 -7.99 -13.50 -13.59
C LYS A 10 -6.99 -14.43 -12.88
N PRO A 11 -7.26 -15.74 -12.72
CA PRO A 11 -6.35 -16.68 -12.06
C PRO A 11 -4.93 -16.68 -12.64
N LYS A 12 -4.79 -16.44 -13.95
CA LYS A 12 -3.48 -16.30 -14.62
C LYS A 12 -2.61 -15.13 -14.11
N GLN A 13 -3.18 -14.18 -13.37
CA GLN A 13 -2.47 -13.04 -12.79
C GLN A 13 -1.92 -13.37 -11.39
N TYR A 14 -2.41 -14.41 -10.73
CA TYR A 14 -2.04 -14.73 -9.35
C TYR A 14 -0.53 -14.97 -9.16
N PRO A 15 0.18 -15.70 -10.05
CA PRO A 15 1.63 -15.87 -9.90
C PRO A 15 2.42 -14.56 -9.94
N ARG A 16 1.92 -13.53 -10.63
CA ARG A 16 2.56 -12.20 -10.69
C ARG A 16 2.22 -11.35 -9.46
N ILE A 17 1.01 -11.53 -8.91
CA ILE A 17 0.55 -10.85 -7.69
C ILE A 17 1.27 -11.41 -6.45
N GLU A 18 1.34 -12.73 -6.32
CA GLU A 18 1.93 -13.43 -5.18
C GLU A 18 3.45 -13.62 -5.33
N GLY A 19 3.99 -13.32 -6.52
CA GLY A 19 5.41 -13.42 -6.80
C GLY A 19 6.24 -12.41 -6.02
N LYS A 20 7.54 -12.66 -5.92
CA LYS A 20 8.50 -11.73 -5.29
C LYS A 20 8.97 -10.63 -6.24
N ILE A 21 8.83 -10.86 -7.54
CA ILE A 21 9.32 -9.97 -8.59
C ILE A 21 8.33 -8.84 -8.79
N PHE A 22 8.84 -7.61 -8.84
CA PHE A 22 8.05 -6.41 -9.12
C PHE A 22 7.24 -6.57 -10.43
N PRO A 23 5.91 -6.35 -10.41
CA PRO A 23 5.09 -6.58 -11.59
C PRO A 23 5.31 -5.46 -12.61
N ARG A 24 6.08 -5.79 -13.66
CA ARG A 24 6.36 -4.96 -14.84
C ARG A 24 5.29 -5.19 -15.92
N PRO A 25 5.01 -4.20 -16.80
CA PRO A 25 4.24 -4.40 -18.03
C PRO A 25 4.76 -5.59 -18.85
N LYS A 26 3.91 -6.18 -19.70
CA LYS A 26 4.26 -7.36 -20.51
C LYS A 26 5.36 -7.03 -21.53
N GLU A 27 5.98 -8.09 -22.07
CA GLU A 27 7.16 -8.13 -22.95
C GLU A 27 7.32 -6.98 -23.97
N GLU A 28 6.27 -6.51 -24.65
CA GLU A 28 6.37 -5.38 -25.59
C GLU A 28 6.78 -4.04 -24.93
N ASP A 29 6.41 -3.87 -23.66
CA ASP A 29 6.74 -2.70 -22.82
C ASP A 29 7.97 -2.96 -21.91
N GLU A 30 8.58 -4.15 -21.94
CA GLU A 30 9.75 -4.46 -21.08
C GLU A 30 11.03 -3.77 -21.56
N LEU A 31 11.15 -3.57 -22.88
CA LEU A 31 12.24 -2.81 -23.49
C LEU A 31 12.16 -1.32 -23.12
N GLN A 32 10.95 -0.82 -22.83
CA GLN A 32 10.69 0.58 -22.52
C GLN A 32 9.58 0.70 -21.47
N PRO A 33 9.92 0.56 -20.17
CA PRO A 33 8.92 0.66 -19.11
C PRO A 33 8.21 2.00 -19.19
N ARG A 34 6.88 1.98 -19.09
CA ARG A 34 6.07 3.19 -18.88
C ARG A 34 5.69 3.22 -17.39
N PRO A 35 6.38 3.93 -16.50
CA PRO A 35 5.96 4.04 -15.10
C PRO A 35 4.56 4.64 -15.00
N LEU A 36 3.85 4.33 -13.92
CA LEU A 36 2.58 5.01 -13.61
C LEU A 36 2.85 6.47 -13.21
N PRO A 37 1.88 7.39 -13.35
CA PRO A 37 2.01 8.77 -12.90
C PRO A 37 2.48 8.88 -11.44
N GLU A 38 1.93 8.04 -10.56
CA GLU A 38 2.37 7.97 -9.17
C GLU A 38 3.81 7.43 -9.00
N ASP A 39 4.31 6.58 -9.90
CA ASP A 39 5.71 6.11 -9.82
C ASP A 39 6.67 7.29 -10.04
N TRP A 40 6.33 8.20 -10.96
CA TRP A 40 7.07 9.45 -11.17
C TRP A 40 6.97 10.39 -9.97
N ALA A 41 5.79 10.52 -9.37
CA ALA A 41 5.60 11.33 -8.16
C ALA A 41 6.40 10.81 -6.95
N LEU A 42 6.62 9.49 -6.88
CA LEU A 42 7.42 8.85 -5.84
C LEU A 42 8.93 8.90 -6.10
N ARG A 43 9.36 9.24 -7.32
CA ARG A 43 10.76 9.27 -7.69
C ARG A 43 11.50 10.34 -6.88
N GLY A 44 12.59 9.93 -6.23
CA GLY A 44 13.44 10.82 -5.43
C GLY A 44 13.08 10.87 -3.94
N LEU A 45 11.97 10.24 -3.53
CA LEU A 45 11.68 10.03 -2.12
C LEU A 45 12.61 8.96 -1.54
N VAL A 46 13.27 9.28 -0.42
CA VAL A 46 14.28 8.40 0.20
C VAL A 46 13.73 7.01 0.50
N TRP A 47 12.47 6.94 0.94
CA TRP A 47 11.82 5.67 1.29
C TRP A 47 11.37 4.84 0.07
N ALA A 48 11.39 5.42 -1.13
CA ALA A 48 11.06 4.73 -2.38
C ALA A 48 12.30 4.31 -3.19
N ALA A 49 13.51 4.61 -2.70
CA ALA A 49 14.77 4.38 -3.42
C ALA A 49 14.94 2.92 -3.85
N ASP A 50 14.63 1.96 -2.97
CA ASP A 50 14.80 0.52 -3.21
C ASP A 50 13.51 -0.16 -3.71
N TYR A 51 12.44 0.61 -3.95
CA TYR A 51 11.15 0.05 -4.34
C TYR A 51 11.08 -0.27 -5.84
N PHE A 52 11.64 0.59 -6.69
CA PHE A 52 11.56 0.45 -8.14
C PHE A 52 12.73 -0.38 -8.68
N PRO A 53 12.50 -1.23 -9.70
CA PRO A 53 13.58 -1.97 -10.32
C PRO A 53 14.54 -1.05 -11.08
N SER A 54 15.78 -1.50 -11.26
CA SER A 54 16.75 -0.80 -12.10
C SER A 54 16.20 -0.58 -13.52
N GLY A 55 16.43 0.61 -14.06
CA GLY A 55 15.97 1.01 -15.38
C GLY A 55 14.50 1.45 -15.46
N TRP A 56 13.74 1.45 -14.35
CA TRP A 56 12.31 1.77 -14.38
C TRP A 56 11.98 3.13 -14.99
N PHE A 57 12.85 4.13 -14.78
CA PHE A 57 12.66 5.51 -15.23
C PHE A 57 13.50 5.90 -16.45
N LEU A 58 14.08 4.95 -17.18
CA LEU A 58 14.98 5.21 -18.34
C LEU A 58 14.24 5.36 -19.68
N ASN A 59 12.92 5.48 -19.67
CA ASN A 59 12.16 5.63 -20.90
C ASN A 59 12.18 7.07 -21.41
N ASP A 60 13.20 7.38 -22.20
CA ASP A 60 13.43 8.71 -22.79
C ASP A 60 12.41 9.09 -23.89
N LYS A 61 11.52 8.17 -24.30
CA LYS A 61 10.46 8.47 -25.26
C LYS A 61 9.27 9.22 -24.67
N LEU A 62 9.14 9.25 -23.34
CA LEU A 62 8.05 9.94 -22.66
C LEU A 62 8.47 11.36 -22.30
N ASN A 63 7.78 12.34 -22.89
CA ASN A 63 7.94 13.74 -22.49
C ASN A 63 7.38 13.96 -21.08
N GLU A 64 7.67 15.12 -20.47
CA GLU A 64 7.29 15.40 -19.08
C GLU A 64 5.77 15.41 -18.85
N ASP A 65 5.01 15.94 -19.80
CA ASP A 65 3.55 16.00 -19.74
C ASP A 65 2.93 14.60 -19.82
N GLU A 66 3.44 13.74 -20.71
CA GLU A 66 2.98 12.37 -20.93
C GLU A 66 3.14 11.48 -19.70
N ARG A 67 4.13 11.75 -18.84
CA ARG A 67 4.36 10.98 -17.61
C ARG A 67 3.19 11.07 -16.63
N HIS A 68 2.41 12.14 -16.72
CA HIS A 68 1.31 12.43 -15.80
C HIS A 68 -0.06 12.13 -16.40
N ILE A 69 -0.12 11.72 -17.67
CA ILE A 69 -1.37 11.39 -18.34
C ILE A 69 -1.88 10.05 -17.84
N GLU A 70 -3.15 10.05 -17.43
CA GLU A 70 -3.85 8.84 -17.03
C GLU A 70 -4.46 8.14 -18.25
N ILE A 71 -4.17 6.84 -18.42
CA ILE A 71 -4.72 6.00 -19.49
C ILE A 71 -5.40 4.75 -18.93
N SER A 72 -6.37 4.19 -19.66
CA SER A 72 -7.19 3.06 -19.19
C SER A 72 -6.38 1.83 -18.74
N SER A 73 -5.18 1.61 -19.30
CA SER A 73 -4.32 0.50 -18.91
C SER A 73 -3.68 0.68 -17.52
N HIS A 74 -3.58 1.91 -17.00
CA HIS A 74 -3.06 2.19 -15.67
C HIS A 74 -3.94 1.59 -14.57
N ALA A 75 -5.27 1.61 -14.75
CA ALA A 75 -6.19 1.02 -13.77
C ALA A 75 -5.92 -0.48 -13.55
N GLU A 76 -5.65 -1.23 -14.61
CA GLU A 76 -5.30 -2.66 -14.50
C GLU A 76 -3.95 -2.86 -13.79
N ARG A 77 -2.97 -2.01 -14.10
CA ARG A 77 -1.64 -2.06 -13.47
C ARG A 77 -1.68 -1.68 -12.00
N ARG A 78 -2.50 -0.70 -11.61
CA ARG A 78 -2.70 -0.31 -10.21
C ARG A 78 -3.33 -1.44 -9.42
N LYS A 79 -4.35 -2.11 -9.97
CA LYS A 79 -4.96 -3.27 -9.31
C LYS A 79 -3.93 -4.35 -9.03
N GLU A 80 -3.12 -4.68 -10.03
CA GLU A 80 -2.04 -5.66 -9.85
C GLU A 80 -1.00 -5.19 -8.82
N ARG A 81 -0.55 -3.93 -8.89
CA ARG A 81 0.46 -3.41 -7.98
C ARG A 81 -0.01 -3.35 -6.52
N VAL A 82 -1.25 -2.93 -6.30
CA VAL A 82 -1.85 -2.85 -4.96
C VAL A 82 -1.99 -4.25 -4.35
N LEU A 83 -2.42 -5.25 -5.13
CA LEU A 83 -2.50 -6.63 -4.66
C LEU A 83 -1.10 -7.21 -4.37
N TYR A 84 -0.13 -6.98 -5.27
CA TYR A 84 1.27 -7.37 -5.06
C TYR A 84 1.84 -6.78 -3.76
N LEU A 85 1.67 -5.48 -3.54
CA LEU A 85 2.08 -4.82 -2.31
C LEU A 85 1.39 -5.41 -1.08
N GLY A 86 0.09 -5.70 -1.18
CA GLY A 86 -0.67 -6.38 -0.12
C GLY A 86 -0.06 -7.73 0.25
N CYS A 87 0.29 -8.56 -0.73
CA CYS A 87 0.97 -9.84 -0.50
C CYS A 87 2.35 -9.66 0.15
N GLN A 88 3.14 -8.69 -0.33
CA GLN A 88 4.48 -8.41 0.19
C GLN A 88 4.44 -7.91 1.64
N ILE A 89 3.46 -7.08 1.99
CA ILE A 89 3.24 -6.61 3.37
C ILE A 89 2.76 -7.78 4.24
N ALA A 90 1.79 -8.57 3.76
CA ALA A 90 1.27 -9.71 4.50
C ALA A 90 2.34 -10.74 4.84
N ALA A 91 3.26 -11.01 3.91
CA ALA A 91 4.41 -11.88 4.14
C ALA A 91 5.38 -11.35 5.21
N LYS A 92 5.33 -10.04 5.53
CA LYS A 92 6.15 -9.38 6.54
C LYS A 92 5.37 -9.01 7.80
N ILE A 93 4.10 -9.40 7.95
CA ILE A 93 3.25 -8.99 9.09
C ILE A 93 3.87 -9.32 10.45
N HIS A 94 4.64 -10.41 10.57
CA HIS A 94 5.35 -10.74 11.80
C HIS A 94 6.39 -9.68 12.24
N GLN A 95 6.78 -8.76 11.34
CA GLN A 95 7.69 -7.64 11.62
C GLN A 95 6.96 -6.35 12.02
N PHE A 96 5.63 -6.30 11.82
CA PHE A 96 4.79 -5.14 12.12
C PHE A 96 3.74 -5.45 13.20
N ASN A 97 3.89 -6.58 13.89
CA ASN A 97 3.01 -6.90 14.99
C ASN A 97 3.28 -6.00 16.19
N VAL A 98 2.32 -5.93 17.09
CA VAL A 98 2.47 -5.29 18.39
C VAL A 98 3.66 -5.94 19.11
N SER A 99 4.46 -5.13 19.83
CA SER A 99 5.58 -5.66 20.62
C SER A 99 5.08 -6.82 21.50
N PRO A 100 5.82 -7.93 21.66
CA PRO A 100 5.29 -9.11 22.36
C PRO A 100 4.75 -8.82 23.76
N GLN A 101 5.29 -7.82 24.47
CA GLN A 101 4.77 -7.41 25.78
C GLN A 101 3.36 -6.79 25.76
N TYR A 102 2.88 -6.35 24.61
CA TYR A 102 1.54 -5.80 24.40
C TYR A 102 0.68 -6.68 23.48
N ASP A 103 1.22 -7.80 22.98
CA ASP A 103 0.46 -8.83 22.26
C ASP A 103 -0.27 -9.72 23.28
N ILE A 104 -1.17 -9.11 24.04
CA ILE A 104 -1.97 -9.73 25.10
C ILE A 104 -3.43 -9.76 24.70
N ASP A 105 -4.08 -10.90 24.90
CA ASP A 105 -5.54 -11.00 24.79
C ASP A 105 -6.16 -10.16 25.91
N VAL A 106 -6.88 -9.10 25.54
CA VAL A 106 -7.64 -8.32 26.51
C VAL A 106 -8.73 -9.21 27.07
N ASN A 107 -8.63 -9.56 28.36
CA ASN A 107 -9.66 -10.35 29.01
C ASN A 107 -11.00 -9.58 28.93
N PRO A 108 -12.04 -10.17 28.32
CA PRO A 108 -13.32 -9.50 28.11
C PRO A 108 -14.00 -9.04 29.41
N ALA A 109 -13.62 -9.60 30.57
CA ALA A 109 -14.08 -9.13 31.88
C ALA A 109 -13.64 -7.67 32.19
N TYR A 110 -12.52 -7.20 31.65
CA TYR A 110 -12.10 -5.79 31.80
C TYR A 110 -12.90 -4.83 30.92
N ILE A 111 -13.43 -5.32 29.78
CA ILE A 111 -14.27 -4.52 28.89
C ILE A 111 -15.62 -4.23 29.56
N SER A 112 -16.18 -5.21 30.28
CA SER A 112 -17.41 -5.01 31.07
C SER A 112 -17.26 -4.08 32.27
N GLN A 113 -16.03 -3.73 32.69
CA GLN A 113 -15.78 -2.80 33.79
C GLN A 113 -15.63 -1.34 33.31
N ALA A 114 -15.33 -1.12 32.03
CA ALA A 114 -15.12 0.22 31.46
C ALA A 114 -16.43 1.00 31.22
N ASP A 115 -17.57 0.31 31.07
CA ASP A 115 -18.89 0.95 30.96
C ASP A 115 -19.45 1.47 32.30
N SER A 116 -18.71 1.27 33.41
CA SER A 116 -19.17 1.63 34.77
C SER A 116 -18.34 2.75 35.42
N SER A 117 -17.22 3.19 34.84
CA SER A 117 -16.48 4.31 35.41
C SER A 117 -17.17 5.61 35.04
N ASP A 118 -18.01 6.09 35.96
CA ASP A 118 -18.42 7.49 36.10
C ASP A 118 -17.22 8.39 35.81
N LEU A 119 -17.18 8.94 34.59
CA LEU A 119 -16.21 9.95 34.20
C LEU A 119 -16.61 11.20 34.96
N GLY A 120 -16.13 11.28 36.21
CA GLY A 120 -16.38 12.40 37.10
C GLY A 120 -16.26 13.73 36.36
N GLU A 121 -17.16 14.65 36.72
CA GLU A 121 -17.38 15.95 36.10
C GLU A 121 -16.05 16.59 35.64
N LEU A 122 -15.90 16.74 34.33
CA LEU A 122 -14.75 17.43 33.73
C LEU A 122 -14.67 18.82 34.36
N PRO A 123 -13.53 19.23 34.93
CA PRO A 123 -13.40 20.57 35.48
C PRO A 123 -13.64 21.60 34.37
N ASP A 124 -14.49 22.58 34.66
CA ASP A 124 -14.83 23.66 33.73
C ASP A 124 -13.56 24.28 33.15
N ALA A 125 -13.51 24.38 31.82
CA ALA A 125 -12.40 24.98 31.12
C ALA A 125 -12.17 26.40 31.65
N PRO A 126 -10.92 26.79 31.95
CA PRO A 126 -10.65 28.14 32.42
C PRO A 126 -11.10 29.14 31.36
N ALA A 127 -11.94 30.09 31.77
CA ALA A 127 -12.36 31.18 30.92
C ALA A 127 -11.10 31.90 30.41
N ALA A 128 -10.95 31.95 29.08
CA ALA A 128 -9.89 32.70 28.44
C ALA A 128 -10.00 34.18 28.87
N ALA A 129 -8.98 34.65 29.58
CA ALA A 129 -8.79 36.05 29.95
C ALA A 129 -8.18 36.84 28.77
#